data_AF-A0A6P0UW45-F1
#
_entry.id   AF-A0A6P0UW45-F1
#
_cell.length_a   1.000
_cell.length_b   1.000
_cell.length_c   1.000
_cell.angle_alpha   90.00
_cell.angle_beta   90.00
_cell.angle_gamma   90.00
#
_symmetry.space_group_name_H-M   'P 1'
#
loop_
_entity.id
_entity.type
_entity.pdbx_description
1 polymer ?
#
loop_
_entity_poly.entity_id
_entity_poly.type
_entity_poly.pdbx_seq_one_letter_code
_entity_poly.pdbx_strand_id
1 'polypeptide(L)'
;MPRSLRVREDCILKVKSSLLRNGFPTQKLLAEDLGIALSTVSNFLNGRPVDLINFMEICRVLGQEWRELAHFEGELPEEETPNVKVKVALWDYCANHSLVNRLQQALRNAKYEVFIAGNNSSLATDLKLLDYLLLFLSQPSATSEMVLELVKQVKELHSRTSHKPAIFPIGVDLSPDFPLSFDLLSYLQGVQAWQWYSCDDSSILLNEVTHVLQEGRICLPANHKLAVNLQTFTPQMGNIPLPVAPPEIPEGQVDLASPFYLERPPIEERCYETITQPGALIRIKAPRQMGKTSLMARILHHAEQQGSRTVALSLQLANQRVFANSDKFLQWFCTLVGLELGIPNQLAQYWEMAEITGSNISCRAYFEQYLLPQLQCPLTLGLDEVDCVFPHQEIADDFFGLLRALHEEAKRRDIWKKFRLVIVHSTEIYVPLDMNKSPFNVGLPIELPELTSPQVQDLARRHKLDWNAGEVEKLMALVGGHPYLLRLAMYAIARQDITFDQLLQESPTEAGLYSDHLRRHLWNLEKYPELLEAMREVTSAQSPVRLAAAQAFKLNSMGLVHLSGNDVTPRCHLYQQYFRERLREG
;
A
#
# COMPACT_ATOMS: atom_id res chain seq x y z
N MET A 1 25.29 10.93 18.14
CA MET A 1 24.63 12.24 18.23
C MET A 1 24.75 12.74 19.67
N PRO A 2 24.92 14.06 19.89
CA PRO A 2 25.02 14.61 21.25
C PRO A 2 23.73 14.31 22.01
N ARG A 3 23.86 13.87 23.27
CA ARG A 3 22.71 13.52 24.14
C ARG A 3 21.87 14.74 24.54
N SER A 4 22.45 15.93 24.46
CA SER A 4 21.78 17.20 24.71
C SER A 4 22.12 18.23 23.63
N LEU A 5 21.17 19.11 23.32
CA LEU A 5 21.28 20.19 22.36
C LEU A 5 20.93 21.53 23.02
N ARG A 6 21.51 22.62 22.51
CA ARG A 6 21.14 23.98 22.92
C ARG A 6 20.70 24.79 21.72
N VAL A 7 19.81 25.76 21.93
CA VAL A 7 19.36 26.67 20.86
C VAL A 7 20.52 27.61 20.50
N ARG A 8 20.78 27.82 19.20
CA ARG A 8 21.76 28.79 18.70
C ARG A 8 21.40 30.19 19.22
N GLU A 9 22.39 30.95 19.65
CA GLU A 9 22.16 32.24 20.33
C GLU A 9 21.37 33.24 19.48
N ASP A 10 21.60 33.24 18.17
CA ASP A 10 20.89 34.06 17.17
C ASP A 10 19.40 33.70 17.01
N CYS A 11 19.01 32.48 17.38
CA CYS A 11 17.66 31.96 17.25
C CYS A 11 16.81 32.09 18.53
N ILE A 12 17.41 32.45 19.67
CA ILE A 12 16.73 32.49 20.98
C ILE A 12 15.52 33.43 20.97
N LEU A 13 15.65 34.63 20.39
CA LEU A 13 14.55 35.60 20.31
C LEU A 13 13.40 35.10 19.41
N LYS A 14 13.73 34.40 18.31
CA LYS A 14 12.74 33.78 17.41
C LYS A 14 11.90 32.76 18.17
N VAL A 15 12.54 31.87 18.94
CA VAL A 15 11.87 30.84 19.73
C VAL A 15 11.04 31.44 20.88
N LYS A 16 11.54 32.47 21.58
CA LYS A 16 10.74 33.14 22.62
C LYS A 16 9.47 33.80 22.04
N SER A 17 9.56 34.37 20.84
CA SER A 17 8.41 34.98 20.16
C SER A 17 7.43 33.96 19.56
N SER A 18 7.82 32.68 19.41
CA SER A 18 6.93 31.64 18.88
C SER A 18 6.01 31.04 19.94
N LEU A 19 6.31 31.19 21.24
CA LEU A 19 5.42 30.81 22.35
C LEU A 19 4.02 31.43 22.21
N LEU A 20 3.97 32.76 22.13
CA LEU A 20 2.70 33.49 22.04
C LEU A 20 1.97 33.20 20.72
N ARG A 21 2.71 33.05 19.62
CA ARG A 21 2.15 32.77 18.29
C ARG A 21 1.50 31.39 18.19
N ASN A 22 1.97 30.43 18.99
CA ASN A 22 1.41 29.07 19.03
C ASN A 22 0.47 28.86 20.23
N GLY A 23 -0.09 29.93 20.80
CA GLY A 23 -1.14 29.83 21.82
C GLY A 23 -0.65 29.56 23.24
N PHE A 24 0.64 29.69 23.53
CA PHE A 24 1.21 29.51 24.86
C PHE A 24 1.60 30.86 25.50
N PRO A 25 0.70 31.48 26.28
CA PRO A 25 0.97 32.79 26.88
C PRO A 25 2.03 32.76 27.99
N THR A 26 2.33 31.58 28.55
CA THR A 26 3.41 31.41 29.54
C THR A 26 4.17 30.10 29.32
N GLN A 27 5.43 30.04 29.77
CA GLN A 27 6.25 28.82 29.72
C GLN A 27 5.62 27.66 30.51
N LYS A 28 4.83 27.97 31.55
CA LYS A 28 4.16 26.98 32.41
C LYS A 28 3.11 26.18 31.63
N LEU A 29 2.31 26.85 30.81
CA LEU A 29 1.31 26.19 29.97
C LEU A 29 1.94 25.28 28.92
N LEU A 30 3.05 25.69 28.32
CA LEU A 30 3.80 24.84 27.39
C LEU A 30 4.38 23.60 28.08
N ALA A 31 4.87 23.75 29.31
CA ALA A 31 5.39 22.63 30.10
C ALA A 31 4.28 21.62 30.48
N GLU A 32 3.09 22.12 30.86
CA GLU A 32 1.91 21.30 31.17
C GLU A 32 1.39 20.55 29.94
N ASP A 33 1.29 21.21 28.78
CA ASP A 33 0.86 20.60 27.51
C ASP A 33 1.81 19.49 27.03
N LEU A 34 3.11 19.72 27.17
CA LEU A 34 4.15 18.76 26.81
C LEU A 34 4.39 17.67 27.87
N GLY A 35 3.82 17.80 29.06
CA GLY A 35 4.07 16.88 30.18
C GLY A 35 5.53 16.85 30.67
N ILE A 36 6.29 17.94 30.50
CA ILE A 36 7.70 18.04 30.88
C ILE A 36 7.93 19.10 31.97
N ALA A 37 9.07 19.05 32.68
CA ALA A 37 9.36 20.00 33.73
C ALA A 37 9.51 21.45 33.20
N LEU A 38 8.96 22.42 33.93
CA LEU A 38 9.05 23.86 33.59
C LEU A 38 10.51 24.34 33.44
N SER A 39 11.42 23.78 34.23
CA SER A 39 12.86 24.06 34.13
C SER A 39 13.45 23.64 32.78
N THR A 40 12.97 22.55 32.18
CA THR A 40 13.39 22.06 30.86
C THR A 40 12.97 23.02 29.75
N VAL A 41 11.72 23.50 29.79
CA VAL A 41 11.21 24.52 28.86
C VAL A 41 11.98 25.84 29.01
N SER A 42 12.24 26.27 30.24
CA SER A 42 13.03 27.48 30.51
C SER A 42 14.48 27.35 30.02
N ASN A 43 15.10 26.18 30.19
CA ASN A 43 16.44 25.91 29.68
C ASN A 43 16.48 25.99 28.14
N PHE A 44 15.52 25.38 27.45
CA PHE A 44 15.41 25.43 26.00
C PHE A 44 15.28 26.88 25.50
N LEU A 45 14.34 27.64 26.06
CA LEU A 45 14.07 29.02 25.65
C LEU A 45 15.21 29.99 25.93
N ASN A 46 16.14 29.64 26.81
CA ASN A 46 17.30 30.46 27.14
C ASN A 46 18.61 29.92 26.54
N GLY A 47 18.54 28.99 25.57
CA GLY A 47 19.73 28.47 24.89
C GLY A 47 20.64 27.62 25.78
N ARG A 48 20.10 27.02 26.85
CA ARG A 48 20.81 26.05 27.68
C ARG A 48 20.63 24.64 27.13
N PRO A 49 21.56 23.70 27.40
CA PRO A 49 21.43 22.32 26.94
C PRO A 49 20.18 21.64 27.49
N VAL A 50 19.44 20.99 26.60
CA VAL A 50 18.26 20.18 26.90
C VAL A 50 18.40 18.84 26.19
N ASP A 51 17.88 17.78 26.80
CA ASP A 51 17.85 16.44 26.20
C ASP A 51 17.27 16.48 24.78
N LEU A 52 17.85 15.71 23.87
CA LEU A 52 17.50 15.70 22.45
C LEU A 52 15.99 15.49 22.20
N ILE A 53 15.36 14.58 22.93
CA ILE A 53 13.94 14.25 22.74
C ILE A 53 13.08 15.45 23.15
N ASN A 54 13.37 16.02 24.32
CA ASN A 54 12.68 17.22 24.80
C ASN A 54 12.92 18.42 23.89
N PHE A 55 14.14 18.59 23.35
CA PHE A 55 14.47 19.66 22.42
C PHE A 55 13.66 19.57 21.13
N MET A 56 13.57 18.37 20.55
CA MET A 56 12.77 18.11 19.35
C MET A 56 11.28 18.33 19.59
N GLU A 57 10.77 17.85 20.72
CA GLU A 57 9.35 17.93 21.04
C GLU A 57 8.89 19.38 21.31
N ILE A 58 9.71 20.17 22.02
CA ILE A 58 9.43 21.61 22.20
C ILE A 58 9.45 22.34 20.85
N CYS A 59 10.40 22.03 19.96
CA CYS A 59 10.44 22.62 18.62
C CYS A 59 9.20 22.25 17.79
N ARG A 60 8.76 20.99 17.85
CA ARG A 60 7.58 20.49 17.14
C ARG A 60 6.31 21.25 17.53
N VAL A 61 6.07 21.42 18.84
CA VAL A 61 4.88 22.13 19.34
C VAL A 61 4.93 23.63 19.07
N LEU A 62 6.14 24.22 19.01
CA LEU A 62 6.32 25.61 18.61
C LEU A 62 6.36 25.83 17.09
N GLY A 63 6.13 24.78 16.29
CA GLY A 63 6.13 24.83 14.82
C GLY A 63 7.48 25.26 14.25
N GLN A 64 8.59 24.82 14.85
CA GLN A 64 9.95 25.14 14.43
C GLN A 64 10.73 23.87 14.05
N GLU A 65 11.59 23.98 13.04
CA GLU A 65 12.51 22.91 12.67
C GLU A 65 13.73 22.88 13.62
N TRP A 66 13.82 21.83 14.44
CA TRP A 66 14.83 21.77 15.52
C TRP A 66 16.27 21.83 15.01
N ARG A 67 16.55 21.36 13.79
CA ARG A 67 17.88 21.41 13.18
C ARG A 67 18.31 22.81 12.74
N GLU A 68 17.35 23.70 12.48
CA GLU A 68 17.63 25.12 12.24
C GLU A 68 17.91 25.87 13.55
N LEU A 69 17.49 25.31 14.68
CA LEU A 69 17.62 25.95 15.99
C LEU A 69 18.79 25.38 16.81
N ALA A 70 19.19 24.13 16.59
CA ALA A 70 20.19 23.46 17.39
C ALA A 70 21.62 23.92 17.06
N HIS A 71 22.39 24.20 18.11
CA HIS A 71 23.84 24.39 18.02
C HIS A 71 24.53 23.03 18.22
N PHE A 72 25.37 22.64 17.27
CA PHE A 72 26.15 21.40 17.32
C PHE A 72 27.61 21.77 17.64
N GLU A 73 28.09 21.45 18.85
CA GLU A 73 29.53 21.61 19.16
C GLU A 73 30.33 20.48 18.51
N GLY A 74 31.22 20.83 17.59
CA GLY A 74 32.12 19.92 16.86
C GLY A 74 32.72 20.62 15.63
N GLU A 75 34.02 20.89 15.70
CA GLU A 75 34.84 21.72 14.81
C GLU A 75 34.85 21.30 13.33
N LEU A 76 35.03 22.31 12.47
CA LEU A 76 35.45 22.18 11.08
C LEU A 76 36.84 21.49 10.99
N PRO A 77 37.04 20.63 9.98
CA PRO A 77 38.29 20.60 9.24
C PRO A 77 38.09 21.29 7.88
N GLU A 78 39.00 22.21 7.58
CA GLU A 78 39.24 22.71 6.23
C GLU A 78 39.73 21.58 5.31
N GLU A 79 39.34 21.70 4.03
CA GLU A 79 39.84 20.99 2.85
C GLU A 79 39.77 19.45 2.82
N GLU A 80 38.70 18.94 2.21
CA GLU A 80 38.80 18.07 1.03
C GLU A 80 37.41 18.09 0.37
N THR A 81 37.28 18.66 -0.83
CA THR A 81 36.03 18.58 -1.61
C THR A 81 35.78 17.12 -2.00
N PRO A 82 34.79 16.41 -1.44
CA PRO A 82 34.41 15.15 -2.04
C PRO A 82 33.56 15.53 -3.25
N ASN A 83 34.04 15.19 -4.43
CA ASN A 83 33.36 15.36 -5.70
C ASN A 83 32.16 14.37 -5.76
N VAL A 84 31.18 14.54 -4.86
CA VAL A 84 29.94 13.76 -4.83
C VAL A 84 29.02 14.41 -5.84
N LYS A 85 28.98 13.84 -7.05
CA LYS A 85 27.95 14.22 -8.03
C LYS A 85 26.59 13.86 -7.45
N VAL A 86 25.73 14.85 -7.29
CA VAL A 86 24.34 14.68 -6.85
C VAL A 86 23.60 13.78 -7.85
N LYS A 87 22.89 12.77 -7.32
CA LYS A 87 22.24 11.71 -8.08
C LYS A 87 20.74 11.98 -8.23
N VAL A 88 20.29 12.06 -9.48
CA VAL A 88 18.90 12.39 -9.84
C VAL A 88 18.29 11.25 -10.65
N ALA A 89 17.15 10.73 -10.21
CA ALA A 89 16.35 9.79 -11.00
C ALA A 89 15.21 10.52 -11.72
N LEU A 90 15.05 10.24 -13.01
CA LEU A 90 13.90 10.61 -13.83
C LEU A 90 13.04 9.36 -14.01
N TRP A 91 11.82 9.37 -13.48
CA TRP A 91 10.88 8.27 -13.65
C TRP A 91 9.98 8.49 -14.86
N ASP A 92 10.18 7.74 -15.95
CA ASP A 92 9.47 7.94 -17.21
C ASP A 92 8.44 6.82 -17.49
N TYR A 93 7.17 7.19 -17.47
CA TYR A 93 6.03 6.46 -18.06
C TYR A 93 5.19 7.41 -18.94
N CYS A 94 5.82 8.47 -19.46
CA CYS A 94 5.16 9.50 -20.26
C CYS A 94 5.30 9.23 -21.75
N ALA A 95 4.25 9.53 -22.52
CA ALA A 95 4.28 9.51 -23.99
C ALA A 95 5.21 10.57 -24.61
N ASN A 96 5.74 11.51 -23.80
CA ASN A 96 6.53 12.64 -24.27
C ASN A 96 8.03 12.50 -23.95
N HIS A 97 8.68 11.54 -24.61
CA HIS A 97 10.12 11.30 -24.53
C HIS A 97 10.98 12.55 -24.84
N SER A 98 10.42 13.56 -25.53
CA SER A 98 11.15 14.79 -25.87
C SER A 98 11.45 15.66 -24.63
N LEU A 99 10.56 15.71 -23.64
CA LEU A 99 10.76 16.49 -22.42
C LEU A 99 11.79 15.84 -21.50
N VAL A 100 11.67 14.52 -21.28
CA VAL A 100 12.57 13.74 -20.43
C VAL A 100 13.99 13.76 -20.99
N ASN A 101 14.16 13.61 -22.30
CA ASN A 101 15.49 13.68 -22.95
C ASN A 101 16.14 15.06 -22.80
N ARG A 102 15.37 16.15 -22.92
CA ARG A 102 15.88 17.51 -22.70
C ARG A 102 16.29 17.74 -21.25
N LEU A 103 15.48 17.28 -20.29
CA LEU A 103 15.81 17.32 -18.85
C LEU A 103 17.05 16.52 -18.51
N GLN A 104 17.17 15.31 -19.05
CA GLN A 104 18.35 14.48 -18.87
C GLN A 104 19.61 15.19 -19.40
N GLN A 105 19.55 15.76 -20.61
CA GLN A 105 20.70 16.44 -21.21
C GLN A 105 21.09 17.69 -20.42
N ALA A 106 20.12 18.48 -19.97
CA ALA A 106 20.37 19.68 -19.18
C ALA A 106 20.99 19.35 -17.82
N LEU A 107 20.47 18.35 -17.10
CA LEU A 107 20.99 17.92 -15.81
C LEU A 107 22.40 17.32 -15.93
N ARG A 108 22.68 16.55 -16.99
CA ARG A 108 24.03 16.05 -17.28
C ARG A 108 25.02 17.18 -17.59
N ASN A 109 24.59 18.19 -18.35
CA ASN A 109 25.40 19.38 -18.63
C ASN A 109 25.69 20.19 -17.34
N ALA A 110 24.76 20.19 -16.38
CA ALA A 110 24.94 20.76 -15.05
C ALA A 110 25.75 19.87 -14.09
N LYS A 111 26.40 18.80 -14.60
CA LYS A 111 27.27 17.86 -13.88
C LYS A 111 26.59 16.94 -12.86
N TYR A 112 25.26 16.81 -12.91
CA TYR A 112 24.51 15.83 -12.12
C TYR A 112 24.64 14.41 -12.71
N GLU A 113 24.59 13.39 -11.85
CA GLU A 113 24.50 11.99 -12.28
C GLU A 113 23.02 11.61 -12.43
N VAL A 114 22.58 11.38 -13.67
CA VAL A 114 21.16 11.22 -14.01
C VAL A 114 20.85 9.79 -14.44
N PHE A 115 19.91 9.16 -13.74
CA PHE A 115 19.39 7.83 -14.00
C PHE A 115 17.99 7.95 -14.61
N ILE A 116 17.71 7.20 -15.70
CA ILE A 116 16.34 7.02 -16.18
C ILE A 116 15.84 5.70 -15.60
N ALA A 117 14.87 5.80 -14.72
CA ALA A 117 14.25 4.66 -14.11
C ALA A 117 13.03 4.29 -14.98
N GLY A 118 13.28 3.42 -15.96
CA GLY A 118 12.27 3.04 -16.94
C GLY A 118 12.28 1.56 -17.36
N ASN A 119 13.36 0.80 -17.13
CA ASN A 119 13.46 -0.58 -17.68
C ASN A 119 14.45 -1.54 -16.96
N ASN A 120 15.08 -1.19 -15.82
CA ASN A 120 16.14 -2.03 -15.22
C ASN A 120 15.81 -2.57 -13.82
N SER A 121 16.17 -3.83 -13.58
CA SER A 121 15.92 -4.68 -12.41
C SER A 121 16.71 -4.35 -11.12
N SER A 122 17.53 -3.28 -11.08
CA SER A 122 18.37 -2.95 -9.90
C SER A 122 17.83 -1.86 -8.97
N LEU A 123 16.68 -1.25 -9.29
CA LEU A 123 16.23 0.02 -8.70
C LEU A 123 16.06 -0.01 -7.17
N ALA A 124 15.64 -1.12 -6.55
CA ALA A 124 15.47 -1.19 -5.10
C ALA A 124 16.79 -0.95 -4.31
N THR A 125 17.94 -1.27 -4.93
CA THR A 125 19.26 -1.02 -4.36
C THR A 125 19.73 0.40 -4.64
N ASP A 126 19.36 0.95 -5.80
CA ASP A 126 19.77 2.28 -6.27
C ASP A 126 18.98 3.42 -5.61
N LEU A 127 17.71 3.20 -5.23
CA LEU A 127 16.87 4.20 -4.54
C LEU A 127 17.47 4.71 -3.23
N LYS A 128 18.29 3.89 -2.55
CA LYS A 128 18.99 4.26 -1.31
C LYS A 128 20.12 5.26 -1.52
N LEU A 129 20.60 5.39 -2.76
CA LEU A 129 21.73 6.24 -3.15
C LEU A 129 21.28 7.50 -3.90
N LEU A 130 19.97 7.73 -4.05
CA LEU A 130 19.41 8.88 -4.76
C LEU A 130 19.21 10.09 -3.84
N ASP A 131 19.51 11.28 -4.38
CA ASP A 131 19.26 12.56 -3.73
C ASP A 131 17.94 13.18 -4.19
N TYR A 132 17.52 12.92 -5.43
CA TYR A 132 16.30 13.46 -6.01
C TYR A 132 15.59 12.45 -6.91
N LEU A 133 14.25 12.44 -6.85
CA LEU A 133 13.36 11.72 -7.75
C LEU A 133 12.41 12.72 -8.42
N LEU A 134 12.58 12.93 -9.73
CA LEU A 134 11.58 13.62 -10.54
C LEU A 134 10.55 12.59 -11.01
N LEU A 135 9.33 12.76 -10.53
CA LEU A 135 8.22 11.86 -10.81
C LEU A 135 7.29 12.51 -11.84
N PHE A 136 7.29 12.02 -13.07
CA PHE A 136 6.37 12.50 -14.10
C PHE A 136 5.02 11.79 -13.99
N LEU A 137 3.97 12.58 -13.77
CA LEU A 137 2.59 12.12 -13.60
C LEU A 137 1.77 12.43 -14.85
N SER A 138 1.62 11.43 -15.72
CA SER A 138 0.66 11.37 -16.83
C SER A 138 -0.59 10.55 -16.48
N GLN A 139 -1.62 10.60 -17.31
CA GLN A 139 -2.85 9.82 -17.14
C GLN A 139 -2.59 8.29 -16.94
N PRO A 140 -1.73 7.60 -17.70
CA PRO A 140 -1.43 6.18 -17.45
C PRO A 140 -0.64 5.93 -16.15
N SER A 141 0.20 6.88 -15.73
CA SER A 141 1.03 6.73 -14.52
C SER A 141 0.26 7.05 -13.22
N ALA A 142 -0.81 7.84 -13.33
CA ALA A 142 -1.63 8.32 -12.22
C ALA A 142 -2.38 7.19 -11.47
N THR A 143 -2.70 6.11 -12.18
CA THR A 143 -3.37 4.92 -11.65
C THR A 143 -2.44 3.71 -11.58
N SER A 144 -1.14 3.88 -11.90
CA SER A 144 -0.19 2.76 -11.91
C SER A 144 0.19 2.34 -10.48
N GLU A 145 -0.01 1.05 -10.18
CA GLU A 145 0.41 0.44 -8.91
C GLU A 145 1.95 0.52 -8.73
N MET A 146 2.71 0.51 -9.81
CA MET A 146 4.17 0.65 -9.77
C MET A 146 4.60 2.04 -9.32
N VAL A 147 3.91 3.09 -9.76
CA VAL A 147 4.15 4.47 -9.31
C VAL A 147 3.76 4.61 -7.84
N LEU A 148 2.64 4.01 -7.43
CA LEU A 148 2.22 3.97 -6.03
C LEU A 148 3.26 3.28 -5.14
N GLU A 149 3.72 2.10 -5.53
CA GLU A 149 4.72 1.32 -4.80
C GLU A 149 6.09 2.02 -4.76
N LEU A 150 6.50 2.69 -5.84
CA LEU A 150 7.70 3.51 -5.87
C LEU A 150 7.61 4.67 -4.88
N VAL A 151 6.51 5.44 -4.93
CA VAL A 151 6.29 6.55 -4.00
C VAL A 151 6.26 6.05 -2.57
N LYS A 152 5.61 4.90 -2.32
CA LYS A 152 5.59 4.24 -1.02
C LYS A 152 6.99 3.84 -0.55
N GLN A 153 7.81 3.26 -1.40
CA GLN A 153 9.19 2.87 -1.07
C GLN A 153 10.09 4.08 -0.81
N VAL A 154 9.98 5.16 -1.58
CA VAL A 154 10.75 6.39 -1.32
C VAL A 154 10.31 7.05 0.00
N LYS A 155 8.99 7.08 0.27
CA LYS A 155 8.45 7.53 1.56
C LYS A 155 8.86 6.60 2.72
N GLU A 156 9.01 5.31 2.47
CA GLU A 156 9.50 4.33 3.43
C GLU A 156 11.00 4.52 3.72
N LEU A 157 11.81 4.80 2.70
CA LEU A 157 13.22 5.16 2.85
C LEU A 157 13.38 6.46 3.67
N HIS A 158 12.48 7.44 3.51
CA HIS A 158 12.46 8.65 4.35
C HIS A 158 12.30 8.35 5.85
N SER A 159 11.73 7.18 6.21
CA SER A 159 11.58 6.77 7.60
C SER A 159 12.80 6.01 8.16
N ARG A 160 13.71 5.54 7.29
CA ARG A 160 14.79 4.60 7.63
C ARG A 160 16.21 5.15 7.47
N THR A 161 16.43 6.13 6.60
CA THR A 161 17.79 6.66 6.30
C THR A 161 17.92 8.18 6.48
N SER A 162 19.12 8.65 6.79
CA SER A 162 19.44 10.08 6.93
C SER A 162 19.64 10.81 5.60
N HIS A 163 19.98 10.08 4.53
CA HIS A 163 19.93 10.55 3.14
C HIS A 163 18.53 10.32 2.57
N LYS A 164 18.00 11.33 1.88
CA LYS A 164 16.61 11.41 1.40
C LYS A 164 16.62 11.67 -0.10
N PRO A 165 15.94 10.85 -0.93
CA PRO A 165 15.56 11.29 -2.26
C PRO A 165 14.39 12.27 -2.13
N ALA A 166 14.56 13.55 -2.47
CA ALA A 166 13.41 14.48 -2.52
C ALA A 166 12.53 14.14 -3.74
N ILE A 167 11.21 14.08 -3.55
CA ILE A 167 10.26 13.77 -4.63
C ILE A 167 9.75 15.07 -5.23
N PHE A 168 9.90 15.24 -6.54
CA PHE A 168 9.38 16.35 -7.32
C PHE A 168 8.33 15.85 -8.31
N PRO A 169 7.02 15.90 -7.96
CA PRO A 169 5.95 15.53 -8.86
C PRO A 169 5.78 16.58 -9.96
N ILE A 170 5.81 16.13 -11.22
CA ILE A 170 5.60 16.95 -12.41
C ILE A 170 4.44 16.35 -13.20
N GLY A 171 3.28 16.99 -13.15
CA GLY A 171 2.12 16.64 -13.96
C GLY A 171 2.36 16.93 -15.44
N VAL A 172 2.13 15.94 -16.30
CA VAL A 172 2.21 16.04 -17.76
C VAL A 172 0.84 15.64 -18.30
N ASP A 173 0.16 16.55 -18.99
CA ASP A 173 -1.18 16.33 -19.56
C ASP A 173 -2.26 15.91 -18.52
N LEU A 174 -2.13 16.37 -17.26
CA LEU A 174 -3.15 16.13 -16.23
C LEU A 174 -4.40 17.00 -16.47
N SER A 175 -5.55 16.35 -16.62
CA SER A 175 -6.87 17.01 -16.71
C SER A 175 -7.69 16.77 -15.44
N PRO A 176 -8.47 17.76 -14.96
CA PRO A 176 -9.47 17.56 -13.90
C PRO A 176 -10.50 16.46 -14.18
N ASP A 177 -10.72 16.14 -15.46
CA ASP A 177 -11.66 15.10 -15.90
C ASP A 177 -11.14 13.66 -15.69
N PHE A 178 -9.85 13.51 -15.38
CA PHE A 178 -9.19 12.23 -15.12
C PHE A 178 -8.44 12.28 -13.78
N PRO A 179 -9.12 11.95 -12.66
CA PRO A 179 -8.59 12.14 -11.33
C PRO A 179 -7.43 11.20 -11.01
N LEU A 180 -6.53 11.64 -10.14
CA LEU A 180 -5.45 10.82 -9.58
C LEU A 180 -6.04 9.79 -8.60
N SER A 181 -5.40 8.62 -8.45
CA SER A 181 -5.85 7.63 -7.48
C SER A 181 -5.77 8.17 -6.05
N PHE A 182 -6.76 7.79 -5.21
CA PHE A 182 -6.84 8.26 -3.83
C PHE A 182 -5.58 7.89 -3.02
N ASP A 183 -5.05 6.69 -3.26
CA ASP A 183 -3.85 6.19 -2.58
C ASP A 183 -2.62 7.02 -2.95
N LEU A 184 -2.40 7.32 -4.24
CA LEU A 184 -1.26 8.12 -4.68
C LEU A 184 -1.35 9.55 -4.13
N LEU A 185 -2.54 10.15 -4.12
CA LEU A 185 -2.80 11.45 -3.53
C LEU A 185 -2.49 11.48 -2.02
N SER A 186 -2.83 10.40 -1.31
CA SER A 186 -2.54 10.30 0.13
C SER A 186 -1.04 10.28 0.43
N TYR A 187 -0.24 9.56 -0.37
CA TYR A 187 1.21 9.50 -0.19
C TYR A 187 1.93 10.79 -0.62
N LEU A 188 1.38 11.50 -1.61
CA LEU A 188 1.88 12.79 -2.08
C LEU A 188 1.33 13.98 -1.29
N GLN A 189 0.52 13.74 -0.25
CA GLN A 189 -0.01 14.81 0.58
C GLN A 189 1.13 15.65 1.19
N GLY A 190 1.04 16.98 1.00
CA GLY A 190 2.05 17.93 1.45
C GLY A 190 3.29 18.04 0.56
N VAL A 191 3.36 17.32 -0.56
CA VAL A 191 4.42 17.47 -1.57
C VAL A 191 3.96 18.46 -2.63
N GLN A 192 4.71 19.54 -2.85
CA GLN A 192 4.39 20.52 -3.89
C GLN A 192 4.62 19.91 -5.28
N ALA A 193 3.58 19.93 -6.12
CA ALA A 193 3.64 19.47 -7.49
C ALA A 193 3.64 20.65 -8.47
N TRP A 194 4.26 20.45 -9.63
CA TRP A 194 4.18 21.36 -10.77
C TRP A 194 3.45 20.71 -11.94
N GLN A 195 2.82 21.50 -12.80
CA GLN A 195 2.16 21.04 -14.03
C GLN A 195 2.83 21.65 -15.25
N TRP A 196 3.19 20.80 -16.21
CA TRP A 196 3.72 21.17 -17.52
C TRP A 196 2.58 21.16 -18.54
N TYR A 197 2.38 22.28 -19.25
CA TYR A 197 1.26 22.43 -20.18
C TYR A 197 1.69 22.39 -21.65
N SER A 198 2.91 22.85 -21.96
CA SER A 198 3.36 22.93 -23.36
C SER A 198 4.88 22.99 -23.49
N CYS A 199 5.37 22.84 -24.73
CA CYS A 199 6.78 22.98 -25.06
C CYS A 199 7.41 24.29 -24.56
N ASP A 200 6.64 25.38 -24.48
CA ASP A 200 7.10 26.68 -24.00
C ASP A 200 7.43 26.68 -22.50
N ASP A 201 6.83 25.79 -21.70
CA ASP A 201 7.12 25.62 -20.27
C ASP A 201 8.39 24.81 -20.01
N SER A 202 8.91 24.11 -21.02
CA SER A 202 10.08 23.24 -20.88
C SER A 202 11.30 24.02 -20.41
N SER A 203 11.56 25.19 -21.00
CA SER A 203 12.71 26.03 -20.63
C SER A 203 12.59 26.61 -19.22
N ILE A 204 11.37 26.94 -18.77
CA ILE A 204 11.13 27.39 -17.39
C ILE A 204 11.36 26.25 -16.41
N LEU A 205 10.75 25.09 -16.66
CA LEU A 205 10.86 23.91 -15.80
C LEU A 205 12.34 23.48 -15.68
N LEU A 206 13.08 23.47 -16.79
CA LEU A 206 14.51 23.16 -16.82
C LEU A 206 15.34 24.10 -15.95
N ASN A 207 15.18 25.41 -16.13
CA ASN A 207 15.97 26.41 -15.38
C ASN A 207 15.68 26.32 -13.88
N GLU A 208 14.41 26.21 -13.52
CA GLU A 208 14.00 26.21 -12.12
C GLU A 208 14.30 24.89 -11.40
N VAL A 209 14.09 23.73 -12.04
CA VAL A 209 14.50 22.45 -11.46
C VAL A 209 16.01 22.44 -11.24
N THR A 210 16.79 22.98 -12.18
CA THR A 210 18.24 23.11 -12.01
C THR A 210 18.58 24.05 -10.85
N HIS A 211 17.87 25.16 -10.69
CA HIS A 211 18.07 26.09 -9.57
C HIS A 211 17.73 25.46 -8.21
N VAL A 212 16.61 24.75 -8.12
CA VAL A 212 16.17 24.00 -6.92
C VAL A 212 17.20 22.95 -6.53
N LEU A 213 17.77 22.24 -7.51
CA LEU A 213 18.83 21.25 -7.29
C LEU A 213 20.17 21.89 -6.89
N GLN A 214 20.50 23.07 -7.41
CA GLN A 214 21.71 23.82 -7.05
C GLN A 214 21.64 24.36 -5.62
N GLU A 215 20.46 24.80 -5.18
CA GLU A 215 20.23 25.29 -3.82
C GLU A 215 20.03 24.16 -2.79
N GLY A 216 19.99 22.89 -3.23
CA GLY A 216 19.78 21.75 -2.34
C GLY A 216 18.37 21.68 -1.74
N ARG A 217 17.38 22.30 -2.39
CA ARG A 217 16.00 22.36 -1.88
C ARG A 217 15.33 21.00 -1.99
N ILE A 218 14.55 20.64 -0.97
CA ILE A 218 13.84 19.35 -0.91
C ILE A 218 12.38 19.42 -1.38
N CYS A 219 11.92 20.59 -1.82
CA CYS A 219 10.56 20.80 -2.33
C CYS A 219 10.56 21.84 -3.46
N LEU A 220 9.59 21.71 -4.37
CA LEU A 220 9.34 22.70 -5.40
C LEU A 220 8.66 23.95 -4.80
N PRO A 221 8.98 25.16 -5.29
CA PRO A 221 8.31 26.40 -4.86
C PRO A 221 6.79 26.38 -5.10
N ALA A 222 6.02 26.70 -4.07
CA ALA A 222 4.55 26.85 -4.16
C ALA A 222 4.12 28.17 -4.83
N ASN A 223 4.94 29.22 -4.75
CA ASN A 223 4.68 30.53 -5.38
C ASN A 223 5.25 30.58 -6.81
N HIS A 224 4.93 29.58 -7.64
CA HIS A 224 5.43 29.49 -9.02
C HIS A 224 4.28 29.30 -10.01
N LYS A 225 4.43 29.78 -11.25
CA LYS A 225 3.36 29.71 -12.27
C LYS A 225 2.97 28.27 -12.66
N LEU A 226 3.87 27.31 -12.44
CA LEU A 226 3.62 25.90 -12.69
C LEU A 226 3.04 25.18 -11.46
N ALA A 227 2.95 25.84 -10.30
CA ALA A 227 2.50 25.20 -9.06
C ALA A 227 1.03 24.82 -9.14
N VAL A 228 0.73 23.56 -8.81
CA VAL A 228 -0.62 23.01 -8.79
C VAL A 228 -0.87 22.29 -7.47
N ASN A 229 -2.12 22.31 -7.00
CA ASN A 229 -2.53 21.49 -5.86
C ASN A 229 -3.07 20.16 -6.39
N LEU A 230 -2.37 19.04 -6.11
CA LEU A 230 -2.82 17.72 -6.57
C LEU A 230 -4.22 17.34 -6.07
N GLN A 231 -4.70 17.93 -4.97
CA GLN A 231 -6.05 17.69 -4.42
C GLN A 231 -7.17 18.22 -5.32
N THR A 232 -6.88 19.12 -6.26
CA THR A 232 -7.89 19.59 -7.24
C THR A 232 -8.22 18.54 -8.31
N PHE A 233 -7.44 17.45 -8.38
CA PHE A 233 -7.67 16.30 -9.26
C PHE A 233 -8.35 15.14 -8.52
N THR A 234 -9.23 15.45 -7.56
CA THR A 234 -10.05 14.46 -6.85
C THR A 234 -11.40 14.26 -7.56
N PRO A 235 -11.98 13.04 -7.57
CA PRO A 235 -13.28 12.81 -8.17
C PRO A 235 -14.37 13.60 -7.41
N GLN A 236 -15.07 14.51 -8.09
CA GLN A 236 -16.18 15.25 -7.48
C GLN A 236 -17.45 14.38 -7.44
N MET A 237 -17.97 14.11 -6.23
CA MET A 237 -19.31 13.55 -6.07
C MET A 237 -20.36 14.67 -6.23
N GLY A 238 -21.07 14.69 -7.36
CA GLY A 238 -22.15 15.64 -7.64
C GLY A 238 -23.25 15.03 -8.53
N ASN A 239 -24.47 14.94 -7.99
CA ASN A 239 -25.70 14.46 -8.63
C ASN A 239 -26.19 15.33 -9.81
N ILE A 240 -26.31 14.76 -11.02
CA ILE A 240 -27.21 15.18 -12.14
C ILE A 240 -27.55 13.89 -12.96
N PRO A 241 -28.78 13.71 -13.50
CA PRO A 241 -29.28 12.43 -14.02
C PRO A 241 -28.48 11.81 -15.19
N LEU A 242 -28.44 10.47 -15.16
CA LEU A 242 -27.66 9.55 -16.00
C LEU A 242 -27.77 9.82 -17.52
N PRO A 243 -26.65 10.18 -18.19
CA PRO A 243 -26.28 9.55 -19.45
C PRO A 243 -25.73 8.15 -19.16
N VAL A 244 -25.73 7.26 -20.15
CA VAL A 244 -25.23 5.87 -20.02
C VAL A 244 -23.85 5.88 -19.36
N ALA A 245 -23.78 5.48 -18.08
CA ALA A 245 -22.55 5.54 -17.31
C ALA A 245 -21.48 4.66 -17.99
N PRO A 246 -20.22 5.12 -18.08
CA PRO A 246 -19.11 4.26 -18.49
C PRO A 246 -19.05 3.03 -17.56
N PRO A 247 -18.54 1.88 -18.05
CA PRO A 247 -18.39 0.70 -17.21
C PRO A 247 -17.55 1.05 -15.96
N GLU A 248 -17.86 0.43 -14.82
CA GLU A 248 -17.08 0.58 -13.58
C GLU A 248 -15.60 0.28 -13.85
N ILE A 249 -14.67 1.05 -13.27
CA ILE A 249 -13.23 0.79 -13.44
C ILE A 249 -12.87 -0.50 -12.68
N PRO A 250 -12.14 -1.46 -13.28
CA PRO A 250 -11.80 -2.74 -12.66
C PRO A 250 -10.68 -2.59 -11.62
N GLU A 251 -10.91 -1.83 -10.54
CA GLU A 251 -9.93 -1.60 -9.48
C GLU A 251 -10.50 -1.96 -8.10
N GLY A 252 -9.61 -2.43 -7.22
CA GLY A 252 -9.95 -2.67 -5.81
C GLY A 252 -11.12 -3.62 -5.57
N GLN A 253 -11.88 -3.31 -4.51
CA GLN A 253 -13.06 -4.07 -4.10
C GLN A 253 -14.25 -3.72 -4.99
N VAL A 254 -14.82 -4.73 -5.66
CA VAL A 254 -16.10 -4.60 -6.38
C VAL A 254 -17.24 -4.27 -5.41
N ASP A 255 -17.93 -3.16 -5.66
CA ASP A 255 -19.04 -2.63 -4.85
C ASP A 255 -20.17 -3.65 -4.65
N LEU A 256 -20.91 -3.51 -3.54
CA LEU A 256 -22.02 -4.43 -3.20
C LEU A 256 -23.12 -4.44 -4.28
N ALA A 257 -23.46 -3.26 -4.80
CA ALA A 257 -24.47 -3.09 -5.84
C ALA A 257 -23.92 -3.26 -7.27
N SER A 258 -22.60 -3.47 -7.41
CA SER A 258 -21.98 -3.60 -8.73
C SER A 258 -22.57 -4.80 -9.48
N PRO A 259 -22.99 -4.60 -10.74
CA PRO A 259 -23.44 -5.70 -11.58
C PRO A 259 -22.25 -6.55 -12.07
N PHE A 260 -21.02 -6.30 -11.66
CA PHE A 260 -19.84 -7.02 -12.16
C PHE A 260 -19.30 -8.05 -11.20
N TYR A 261 -19.85 -8.15 -9.98
CA TYR A 261 -19.57 -9.30 -9.12
C TYR A 261 -20.31 -10.53 -9.62
N LEU A 262 -19.55 -11.61 -9.79
CA LEU A 262 -20.06 -12.92 -10.13
C LEU A 262 -19.92 -13.83 -8.92
N GLU A 263 -21.07 -14.28 -8.42
CA GLU A 263 -21.12 -15.30 -7.39
C GLU A 263 -20.48 -16.60 -7.88
N ARG A 264 -19.91 -17.36 -6.96
CA ARG A 264 -19.27 -18.65 -7.20
C ARG A 264 -19.96 -19.72 -6.34
N PRO A 265 -21.20 -20.11 -6.67
CA PRO A 265 -21.92 -21.09 -5.88
C PRO A 265 -21.11 -22.40 -5.71
N PRO A 266 -21.10 -23.01 -4.52
CA PRO A 266 -21.87 -22.66 -3.32
C PRO A 266 -21.09 -21.78 -2.31
N ILE A 267 -20.05 -21.04 -2.73
CA ILE A 267 -19.13 -20.35 -1.81
C ILE A 267 -19.86 -19.29 -0.98
N GLU A 268 -20.58 -18.38 -1.63
CA GLU A 268 -21.32 -17.30 -0.97
C GLU A 268 -22.35 -17.85 0.02
N GLU A 269 -23.16 -18.82 -0.42
CA GLU A 269 -24.17 -19.49 0.40
C GLU A 269 -23.57 -20.06 1.69
N ARG A 270 -22.48 -20.83 1.58
CA ARG A 270 -21.77 -21.39 2.75
C ARG A 270 -21.22 -20.31 3.68
N CYS A 271 -20.75 -19.19 3.13
CA CYS A 271 -20.26 -18.08 3.93
C CYS A 271 -21.41 -17.41 4.69
N TYR A 272 -22.55 -17.20 4.04
CA TYR A 272 -23.75 -16.61 4.65
C TYR A 272 -24.31 -17.51 5.75
N GLU A 273 -24.44 -18.82 5.50
CA GLU A 273 -24.83 -19.79 6.51
C GLU A 273 -23.88 -19.78 7.71
N THR A 274 -22.58 -19.74 7.46
CA THR A 274 -21.57 -19.81 8.53
C THR A 274 -21.50 -18.54 9.34
N ILE A 275 -21.57 -17.35 8.73
CA ILE A 275 -21.40 -16.09 9.46
C ILE A 275 -22.55 -15.82 10.43
N THR A 276 -23.71 -16.42 10.21
CA THR A 276 -24.84 -16.33 11.17
C THR A 276 -24.61 -17.16 12.44
N GLN A 277 -23.67 -18.11 12.44
CA GLN A 277 -23.42 -18.95 13.60
C GLN A 277 -22.76 -18.17 14.75
N PRO A 278 -23.01 -18.56 16.01
CA PRO A 278 -22.32 -17.95 17.15
C PRO A 278 -20.82 -18.28 17.12
N GLY A 279 -19.96 -17.29 17.34
CA GLY A 279 -18.51 -17.51 17.32
C GLY A 279 -17.90 -17.80 15.94
N ALA A 280 -18.61 -17.51 14.85
CA ALA A 280 -18.22 -17.91 13.49
C ALA A 280 -16.80 -17.42 13.12
N LEU A 281 -16.07 -18.25 12.38
CA LEU A 281 -14.78 -17.91 11.79
C LEU A 281 -14.75 -18.39 10.34
N ILE A 282 -14.62 -17.46 9.40
CA ILE A 282 -14.47 -17.72 7.96
C ILE A 282 -13.09 -17.26 7.52
N ARG A 283 -12.40 -18.06 6.71
CA ARG A 283 -11.07 -17.75 6.22
C ARG A 283 -11.03 -17.82 4.72
N ILE A 284 -10.81 -16.68 4.08
CA ILE A 284 -10.77 -16.55 2.63
C ILE A 284 -9.31 -16.47 2.21
N LYS A 285 -8.91 -17.38 1.32
CA LYS A 285 -7.58 -17.43 0.72
C LYS A 285 -7.65 -17.55 -0.79
N ALA A 286 -6.72 -16.91 -1.47
CA ALA A 286 -6.47 -16.98 -2.90
C ALA A 286 -5.33 -16.01 -3.27
N PRO A 287 -4.76 -16.12 -4.48
CA PRO A 287 -3.88 -15.09 -5.03
C PRO A 287 -4.51 -13.69 -5.00
N ARG A 288 -3.70 -12.64 -5.16
CA ARG A 288 -4.24 -11.26 -5.21
C ARG A 288 -5.20 -11.12 -6.38
N GLN A 289 -6.07 -10.11 -6.31
CA GLN A 289 -6.99 -9.77 -7.41
C GLN A 289 -8.00 -10.87 -7.81
N MET A 290 -8.22 -11.88 -6.94
CA MET A 290 -9.22 -12.95 -7.11
C MET A 290 -10.61 -12.61 -6.53
N GLY A 291 -10.82 -11.41 -5.97
CA GLY A 291 -12.10 -10.97 -5.39
C GLY A 291 -12.33 -11.32 -3.92
N LYS A 292 -11.25 -11.55 -3.15
CA LYS A 292 -11.35 -11.89 -1.72
C LYS A 292 -12.01 -10.80 -0.88
N THR A 293 -11.56 -9.56 -1.02
CA THR A 293 -12.11 -8.38 -0.35
C THR A 293 -13.57 -8.15 -0.74
N SER A 294 -13.92 -8.35 -2.02
CA SER A 294 -15.30 -8.29 -2.51
C SER A 294 -16.22 -9.33 -1.88
N LEU A 295 -15.73 -10.54 -1.62
CA LEU A 295 -16.47 -11.56 -0.89
C LEU A 295 -16.61 -11.19 0.59
N MET A 296 -15.53 -10.73 1.24
CA MET A 296 -15.58 -10.28 2.63
C MET A 296 -16.64 -9.19 2.84
N ALA A 297 -16.66 -8.15 1.99
CA ALA A 297 -17.63 -7.08 2.07
C ALA A 297 -19.07 -7.59 1.98
N ARG A 298 -19.34 -8.59 1.12
CA ARG A 298 -20.67 -9.23 0.99
C ARG A 298 -21.04 -10.03 2.22
N ILE A 299 -20.08 -10.75 2.83
CA ILE A 299 -20.30 -11.49 4.07
C ILE A 299 -20.63 -10.53 5.22
N LEU A 300 -19.88 -9.44 5.33
CA LEU A 300 -20.15 -8.39 6.32
C LEU A 300 -21.52 -7.78 6.09
N HIS A 301 -21.84 -7.38 4.85
CA HIS A 301 -23.17 -6.84 4.53
C HIS A 301 -24.31 -7.81 4.89
N HIS A 302 -24.14 -9.10 4.59
CA HIS A 302 -25.12 -10.11 4.98
C HIS A 302 -25.24 -10.22 6.52
N ALA A 303 -24.12 -10.21 7.25
CA ALA A 303 -24.13 -10.23 8.71
C ALA A 303 -24.82 -9.00 9.31
N GLU A 304 -24.64 -7.82 8.70
CA GLU A 304 -25.32 -6.58 9.07
C GLU A 304 -26.84 -6.67 8.87
N GLN A 305 -27.28 -7.21 7.73
CA GLN A 305 -28.71 -7.47 7.47
C GLN A 305 -29.32 -8.45 8.48
N GLN A 306 -28.53 -9.36 9.05
CA GLN A 306 -28.93 -10.28 10.11
C GLN A 306 -28.78 -9.68 11.53
N GLY A 307 -28.58 -8.36 11.63
CA GLY A 307 -28.54 -7.61 12.88
C GLY A 307 -27.19 -7.58 13.59
N SER A 308 -26.10 -8.03 12.96
CA SER A 308 -24.75 -7.91 13.51
C SER A 308 -24.20 -6.49 13.30
N ARG A 309 -23.46 -5.95 14.27
CA ARG A 309 -22.59 -4.80 14.02
C ARG A 309 -21.35 -5.28 13.27
N THR A 310 -21.01 -4.67 12.15
CA THR A 310 -19.87 -5.08 11.32
C THR A 310 -18.76 -4.04 11.33
N VAL A 311 -17.51 -4.52 11.30
CA VAL A 311 -16.31 -3.69 11.18
C VAL A 311 -15.42 -4.33 10.12
N ALA A 312 -14.92 -3.54 9.16
CA ALA A 312 -13.95 -3.98 8.16
C ALA A 312 -12.62 -3.23 8.40
N LEU A 313 -11.53 -3.97 8.60
CA LEU A 313 -10.20 -3.40 8.78
C LEU A 313 -9.26 -3.94 7.71
N SER A 314 -8.58 -3.06 6.98
CA SER A 314 -7.40 -3.42 6.19
C SER A 314 -6.15 -3.20 7.03
N LEU A 315 -5.31 -4.24 7.13
CA LEU A 315 -4.03 -4.13 7.82
C LEU A 315 -2.97 -3.37 7.02
N GLN A 316 -3.21 -3.04 5.74
CA GLN A 316 -2.30 -2.16 4.97
C GLN A 316 -2.24 -0.73 5.50
N LEU A 317 -3.26 -0.28 6.24
CA LEU A 317 -3.27 1.03 6.89
C LEU A 317 -2.25 1.13 8.05
N ALA A 318 -1.74 0.00 8.53
CA ALA A 318 -0.72 -0.02 9.57
C ALA A 318 0.62 0.52 9.03
N ASN A 319 1.08 1.62 9.61
CA ASN A 319 2.43 2.12 9.34
C ASN A 319 3.49 1.27 10.09
N GLN A 320 4.76 1.44 9.73
CA GLN A 320 5.83 0.62 10.31
C GLN A 320 5.99 0.71 11.83
N ARG A 321 5.57 1.82 12.45
CA ARG A 321 5.64 1.97 13.91
C ARG A 321 4.66 1.03 14.60
N VAL A 322 3.57 0.68 13.93
CA VAL A 322 2.61 -0.32 14.41
C VAL A 322 3.24 -1.71 14.43
N PHE A 323 4.07 -2.03 13.43
CA PHE A 323 4.79 -3.31 13.33
C PHE A 323 6.09 -3.38 14.15
N ALA A 324 6.28 -2.48 15.12
CA ALA A 324 7.49 -2.47 15.95
C ALA A 324 7.57 -3.69 16.89
N ASN A 325 6.44 -4.13 17.45
CA ASN A 325 6.29 -5.32 18.29
C ASN A 325 4.80 -5.68 18.46
N SER A 326 4.51 -6.85 19.04
CA SER A 326 3.13 -7.33 19.25
C SER A 326 2.30 -6.39 20.11
N ASP A 327 2.93 -5.73 21.08
CA ASP A 327 2.25 -4.80 21.97
C ASP A 327 1.66 -3.61 21.20
N LYS A 328 2.49 -2.88 20.44
CA LYS A 328 2.06 -1.74 19.62
C LYS A 328 1.03 -2.15 18.57
N PHE A 329 1.20 -3.31 17.97
CA PHE A 329 0.25 -3.84 17.00
C PHE A 329 -1.12 -4.09 17.62
N LEU A 330 -1.19 -4.77 18.77
CA LEU A 330 -2.46 -5.07 19.45
C LEU A 330 -3.13 -3.83 20.02
N GLN A 331 -2.35 -2.85 20.50
CA GLN A 331 -2.89 -1.54 20.91
C GLN A 331 -3.56 -0.83 19.74
N TRP A 332 -2.88 -0.77 18.59
CA TRP A 332 -3.40 -0.17 17.37
C TRP A 332 -4.65 -0.91 16.88
N PHE A 333 -4.62 -2.24 16.87
CA PHE A 333 -5.75 -3.08 16.47
C PHE A 333 -6.99 -2.81 17.34
N CYS A 334 -6.85 -2.84 18.67
CA CYS A 334 -7.95 -2.55 19.60
C CYS A 334 -8.49 -1.13 19.43
N THR A 335 -7.60 -0.15 19.22
CA THR A 335 -7.98 1.25 19.03
C THR A 335 -8.80 1.42 17.75
N LEU A 336 -8.39 0.80 16.65
CA LEU A 336 -9.12 0.87 15.38
C LEU A 336 -10.49 0.20 15.47
N VAL A 337 -10.59 -0.98 16.08
CA VAL A 337 -11.90 -1.62 16.28
C VAL A 337 -12.81 -0.73 17.13
N GLY A 338 -12.30 -0.15 18.21
CA GLY A 338 -13.06 0.80 19.04
C GLY A 338 -13.53 2.03 18.24
N LEU A 339 -12.65 2.60 17.42
CA LEU A 339 -12.95 3.76 16.58
C LEU A 339 -14.07 3.48 15.57
N GLU A 340 -14.00 2.36 14.84
CA GLU A 340 -15.02 1.95 13.87
C GLU A 340 -16.38 1.61 14.53
N LEU A 341 -16.33 1.17 15.79
CA LEU A 341 -17.53 0.97 16.60
C LEU A 341 -18.11 2.27 17.15
N GLY A 342 -17.39 3.40 17.07
CA GLY A 342 -17.77 4.65 17.73
C GLY A 342 -17.69 4.58 19.26
N ILE A 343 -16.89 3.64 19.78
CA ILE A 343 -16.71 3.42 21.21
C ILE A 343 -15.47 4.19 21.69
N PRO A 344 -15.58 5.02 22.74
CA PRO A 344 -14.44 5.78 23.26
C PRO A 344 -13.25 4.88 23.62
N ASN A 345 -12.05 5.36 23.37
CA ASN A 345 -10.85 4.59 23.69
C ASN A 345 -10.61 4.52 25.21
N GLN A 346 -10.55 3.31 25.78
CA GLN A 346 -10.17 3.07 27.18
C GLN A 346 -8.91 2.20 27.31
N LEU A 347 -8.14 2.07 26.24
CA LEU A 347 -7.06 1.10 26.14
C LEU A 347 -6.01 1.26 27.25
N ALA A 348 -5.70 2.50 27.67
CA ALA A 348 -4.74 2.78 28.73
C ALA A 348 -5.01 1.96 30.01
N GLN A 349 -6.27 1.88 30.45
CA GLN A 349 -6.67 1.14 31.66
C GLN A 349 -6.44 -0.37 31.53
N TYR A 350 -6.66 -0.93 30.34
CA TYR A 350 -6.53 -2.37 30.09
C TYR A 350 -5.08 -2.79 29.78
N TRP A 351 -4.22 -1.82 29.50
CA TRP A 351 -2.81 -2.02 29.20
C TRP A 351 -1.86 -1.72 30.36
N GLU A 352 -2.36 -1.22 31.50
CA GLU A 352 -1.55 -0.91 32.70
C GLU A 352 -0.69 -2.09 33.16
N MET A 353 -1.23 -3.31 33.09
CA MET A 353 -0.54 -4.53 33.52
C MET A 353 -0.03 -5.38 32.35
N ALA A 354 0.00 -4.85 31.12
CA ALA A 354 0.39 -5.62 29.94
C ALA A 354 1.82 -6.17 30.03
N GLU A 355 2.73 -5.47 30.73
CA GLU A 355 4.10 -5.95 30.99
C GLU A 355 4.12 -7.24 31.85
N ILE A 356 3.09 -7.47 32.66
CA ILE A 356 2.97 -8.61 33.57
C ILE A 356 2.11 -9.72 32.95
N THR A 357 0.97 -9.36 32.34
CA THR A 357 -0.01 -10.32 31.82
C THR A 357 0.21 -10.68 30.34
N GLY A 358 0.96 -9.86 29.61
CA GLY A 358 1.13 -9.97 28.17
C GLY A 358 0.00 -9.32 27.37
N SER A 359 0.35 -8.76 26.22
CA SER A 359 -0.54 -7.98 25.34
C SER A 359 -1.73 -8.78 24.80
N ASN A 360 -1.58 -10.10 24.62
CA ASN A 360 -2.69 -10.98 24.22
C ASN A 360 -3.79 -11.05 25.29
N ILE A 361 -3.43 -11.10 26.57
CA ILE A 361 -4.40 -11.11 27.68
C ILE A 361 -5.08 -9.74 27.77
N SER A 362 -4.32 -8.65 27.65
CA SER A 362 -4.87 -7.29 27.64
C SER A 362 -5.84 -7.08 26.47
N CYS A 363 -5.48 -7.52 25.26
CA CYS A 363 -6.36 -7.45 24.10
C CYS A 363 -7.65 -8.25 24.33
N ARG A 364 -7.53 -9.49 24.82
CA ARG A 364 -8.70 -10.31 25.17
C ARG A 364 -9.59 -9.60 26.19
N ALA A 365 -9.01 -9.07 27.26
CA ALA A 365 -9.75 -8.38 28.31
C ALA A 365 -10.48 -7.14 27.78
N TYR A 366 -9.83 -6.35 26.91
CA TYR A 366 -10.43 -5.18 26.27
C TYR A 366 -11.67 -5.56 25.44
N PHE A 367 -11.59 -6.63 24.64
CA PHE A 367 -12.76 -7.11 23.90
C PHE A 367 -13.84 -7.68 24.85
N GLU A 368 -13.45 -8.54 25.78
CA GLU A 368 -14.38 -9.28 26.64
C GLU A 368 -15.12 -8.41 27.65
N GLN A 369 -14.42 -7.42 28.24
CA GLN A 369 -14.92 -6.62 29.35
C GLN A 369 -15.37 -5.21 28.93
N TYR A 370 -14.86 -4.69 27.81
CA TYR A 370 -15.17 -3.33 27.36
C TYR A 370 -15.94 -3.30 26.05
N LEU A 371 -15.40 -3.81 24.95
CA LEU A 371 -16.04 -3.67 23.63
C LEU A 371 -17.33 -4.48 23.50
N LEU A 372 -17.28 -5.80 23.73
CA LEU A 372 -18.44 -6.68 23.53
C LEU A 372 -19.62 -6.39 24.47
N PRO A 373 -19.42 -6.04 25.77
CA PRO A 373 -20.53 -5.69 26.66
C PRO A 373 -21.29 -4.43 26.25
N GLN A 374 -20.66 -3.51 25.52
CA GLN A 374 -21.32 -2.30 25.01
C GLN A 374 -22.25 -2.59 23.83
N LEU A 375 -22.12 -3.75 23.20
CA LEU A 375 -22.91 -4.15 22.04
C LEU A 375 -24.09 -5.03 22.46
N GLN A 376 -25.29 -4.59 22.08
CA GLN A 376 -26.52 -5.37 22.25
C GLN A 376 -26.64 -6.51 21.23
N CYS A 377 -25.93 -6.40 20.10
CA CYS A 377 -25.91 -7.37 19.02
C CYS A 377 -24.50 -8.00 18.84
N PRO A 378 -24.38 -9.08 18.03
CA PRO A 378 -23.08 -9.66 17.70
C PRO A 378 -22.18 -8.69 16.92
N LEU A 379 -20.87 -8.76 17.16
CA LEU A 379 -19.83 -8.09 16.40
C LEU A 379 -19.26 -9.04 15.36
N THR A 380 -19.32 -8.66 14.08
CA THR A 380 -18.64 -9.35 12.99
C THR A 380 -17.48 -8.51 12.47
N LEU A 381 -16.26 -8.99 12.67
CA LEU A 381 -15.04 -8.30 12.28
C LEU A 381 -14.42 -8.95 11.03
N GLY A 382 -14.31 -8.19 9.96
CA GLY A 382 -13.58 -8.54 8.74
C GLY A 382 -12.16 -7.97 8.79
N LEU A 383 -11.17 -8.84 8.65
CA LEU A 383 -9.76 -8.49 8.59
C LEU A 383 -9.25 -8.77 7.18
N ASP A 384 -8.88 -7.71 6.47
CA ASP A 384 -8.29 -7.78 5.15
C ASP A 384 -6.77 -7.64 5.18
N GLU A 385 -6.14 -8.26 4.20
CA GLU A 385 -4.71 -8.16 3.92
C GLU A 385 -3.83 -8.53 5.12
N VAL A 386 -4.26 -9.56 5.88
CA VAL A 386 -3.52 -9.99 7.07
C VAL A 386 -2.13 -10.55 6.76
N ASP A 387 -1.85 -10.83 5.48
CA ASP A 387 -0.54 -11.21 4.98
C ASP A 387 0.54 -10.15 5.19
N CYS A 388 0.18 -8.88 5.43
CA CYS A 388 1.17 -7.84 5.78
C CYS A 388 1.83 -8.09 7.16
N VAL A 389 1.21 -8.90 8.02
CA VAL A 389 1.76 -9.26 9.33
C VAL A 389 2.81 -10.37 9.21
N PHE A 390 2.74 -11.19 8.15
CA PHE A 390 3.58 -12.38 8.00
C PHE A 390 5.10 -12.10 8.07
N PRO A 391 5.66 -11.02 7.49
CA PRO A 391 7.09 -10.71 7.64
C PRO A 391 7.53 -10.43 9.09
N HIS A 392 6.59 -10.16 10.00
CA HIS A 392 6.84 -9.84 11.40
C HIS A 392 6.48 -11.05 12.28
N GLN A 393 7.38 -12.03 12.36
CA GLN A 393 7.09 -13.34 12.96
C GLN A 393 6.56 -13.28 14.41
N GLU A 394 7.13 -12.42 15.26
CA GLU A 394 6.64 -12.20 16.63
C GLU A 394 5.17 -11.77 16.66
N ILE A 395 4.83 -10.77 15.84
CA ILE A 395 3.47 -10.23 15.73
C ILE A 395 2.53 -11.27 15.11
N ALA A 396 2.99 -11.99 14.08
CA ALA A 396 2.21 -13.02 13.43
C ALA A 396 1.86 -14.14 14.42
N ASP A 397 2.84 -14.69 15.14
CA ASP A 397 2.62 -15.77 16.10
C ASP A 397 1.65 -15.35 17.21
N ASP A 398 1.83 -14.15 17.76
CA ASP A 398 0.98 -13.63 18.83
C ASP A 398 -0.44 -13.29 18.35
N PHE A 399 -0.57 -12.52 17.27
CA PHE A 399 -1.86 -12.06 16.77
C PHE A 399 -2.72 -13.21 16.24
N PHE A 400 -2.14 -14.11 15.45
CA PHE A 400 -2.87 -15.27 14.95
C PHE A 400 -3.19 -16.26 16.10
N GLY A 401 -2.24 -16.47 17.03
CA GLY A 401 -2.50 -17.20 18.26
C GLY A 401 -3.70 -16.65 19.04
N LEU A 402 -3.78 -15.33 19.17
CA LEU A 402 -4.89 -14.63 19.80
C LEU A 402 -6.21 -14.87 19.05
N LEU A 403 -6.28 -14.60 17.74
CA LEU A 403 -7.53 -14.77 16.96
C LEU A 403 -8.08 -16.20 17.07
N ARG A 404 -7.20 -17.20 17.04
CA ARG A 404 -7.57 -18.60 17.28
C ARG A 404 -8.14 -18.80 18.69
N ALA A 405 -7.45 -18.28 19.71
CA ALA A 405 -7.89 -18.40 21.09
C ALA A 405 -9.26 -17.74 21.31
N LEU A 406 -9.50 -16.55 20.75
CA LEU A 406 -10.79 -15.85 20.84
C LEU A 406 -11.93 -16.66 20.20
N HIS A 407 -11.68 -17.29 19.04
CA HIS A 407 -12.65 -18.18 18.41
C HIS A 407 -12.97 -19.41 19.28
N GLU A 408 -11.96 -20.03 19.90
CA GLU A 408 -12.15 -21.18 20.79
C GLU A 408 -12.91 -20.81 22.08
N GLU A 409 -12.74 -19.59 22.60
CA GLU A 409 -13.49 -19.11 23.77
C GLU A 409 -15.00 -19.04 23.51
N ALA A 410 -15.45 -18.86 22.26
CA ALA A 410 -16.87 -18.88 21.92
C ALA A 410 -17.55 -20.23 22.21
N LYS A 411 -16.78 -21.32 22.30
CA LYS A 411 -17.29 -22.64 22.71
C LYS A 411 -17.54 -22.73 24.22
N ARG A 412 -16.93 -21.85 25.01
CA ARG A 412 -16.91 -21.91 26.49
C ARG A 412 -17.68 -20.76 27.15
N ARG A 413 -17.66 -19.57 26.55
CA ARG A 413 -18.21 -18.34 27.13
C ARG A 413 -19.21 -17.69 26.17
N ASP A 414 -20.39 -17.34 26.70
CA ASP A 414 -21.47 -16.77 25.89
C ASP A 414 -21.13 -15.38 25.33
N ILE A 415 -20.30 -14.59 26.02
CA ILE A 415 -19.86 -13.29 25.51
C ILE A 415 -19.09 -13.44 24.19
N TRP A 416 -18.25 -14.47 24.06
CA TRP A 416 -17.46 -14.73 22.86
C TRP A 416 -18.28 -15.34 21.72
N LYS A 417 -19.46 -15.91 21.99
CA LYS A 417 -20.44 -16.27 20.94
C LYS A 417 -20.94 -15.07 20.15
N LYS A 418 -20.87 -13.86 20.73
CA LYS A 418 -21.19 -12.60 20.04
C LYS A 418 -20.09 -12.15 19.08
N PHE A 419 -18.89 -12.71 19.14
CA PHE A 419 -17.76 -12.29 18.31
C PHE A 419 -17.58 -13.23 17.11
N ARG A 420 -17.60 -12.67 15.90
CA ARG A 420 -17.48 -13.40 14.63
C ARG A 420 -16.35 -12.79 13.81
N LEU A 421 -15.65 -13.63 13.04
CA LEU A 421 -14.46 -13.25 12.30
C LEU A 421 -14.54 -13.68 10.83
N VAL A 422 -14.13 -12.78 9.94
CA VAL A 422 -13.78 -13.09 8.54
C VAL A 422 -12.33 -12.68 8.34
N ILE A 423 -11.45 -13.61 7.98
CA ILE A 423 -10.03 -13.35 7.78
C ILE A 423 -9.69 -13.55 6.31
N VAL A 424 -9.14 -12.53 5.66
CA VAL A 424 -8.70 -12.56 4.27
C VAL A 424 -7.18 -12.50 4.22
N HIS A 425 -6.56 -13.44 3.52
CA HIS A 425 -5.11 -13.39 3.24
C HIS A 425 -4.80 -13.77 1.80
N SER A 426 -3.75 -13.17 1.26
CA SER A 426 -3.13 -13.62 0.01
C SER A 426 -2.30 -14.88 0.21
N THR A 427 -2.31 -15.76 -0.80
CA THR A 427 -1.44 -16.94 -0.85
C THR A 427 -0.07 -16.66 -1.49
N GLU A 428 0.19 -15.41 -1.91
CA GLU A 428 1.43 -15.03 -2.61
C GLU A 428 2.65 -14.88 -1.68
N ILE A 429 2.44 -14.46 -0.42
CA ILE A 429 3.52 -14.23 0.55
C ILE A 429 3.67 -15.49 1.42
N TYR A 430 4.69 -16.29 1.12
CA TYR A 430 4.99 -17.50 1.89
C TYR A 430 5.82 -17.15 3.13
N VAL A 431 5.20 -17.23 4.31
CA VAL A 431 5.92 -17.33 5.58
C VAL A 431 5.47 -18.63 6.26
N PRO A 432 6.42 -19.50 6.66
CA PRO A 432 6.08 -20.70 7.42
C PRO A 432 5.53 -20.29 8.79
N LEU A 433 4.20 -20.27 8.92
CA LEU A 433 3.54 -20.10 10.20
C LEU A 433 3.46 -21.46 10.91
N ASP A 434 3.62 -21.47 12.24
CA ASP A 434 3.40 -22.66 13.04
C ASP A 434 1.94 -23.10 12.90
N MET A 435 1.74 -24.21 12.18
CA MET A 435 0.43 -24.79 11.88
C MET A 435 -0.42 -24.99 13.15
N ASN A 436 0.20 -25.20 14.31
CA ASN A 436 -0.53 -25.47 15.55
C ASN A 436 -1.01 -24.20 16.28
N LYS A 437 -0.52 -23.02 15.89
CA LYS A 437 -0.80 -21.76 16.60
C LYS A 437 -1.68 -20.78 15.82
N SER A 438 -1.99 -21.09 14.56
CA SER A 438 -2.67 -20.16 13.67
C SER A 438 -4.20 -20.40 13.58
N PRO A 439 -5.04 -19.37 13.34
CA PRO A 439 -6.45 -19.57 13.08
C PRO A 439 -6.65 -20.24 11.71
N PHE A 440 -5.61 -20.35 10.87
CA PHE A 440 -5.67 -20.97 9.55
C PHE A 440 -5.96 -22.48 9.53
N ASN A 441 -6.17 -23.11 10.69
CA ASN A 441 -6.60 -24.51 10.83
C ASN A 441 -7.95 -24.69 11.54
N VAL A 442 -8.69 -23.62 11.82
CA VAL A 442 -10.04 -23.67 12.43
C VAL A 442 -11.05 -22.85 11.63
N GLY A 443 -12.34 -22.97 11.91
CA GLY A 443 -13.40 -22.29 11.13
C GLY A 443 -13.54 -22.81 9.69
N LEU A 444 -14.33 -22.12 8.88
CA LEU A 444 -14.61 -22.47 7.49
C LEU A 444 -13.49 -21.97 6.55
N PRO A 445 -12.74 -22.87 5.88
CA PRO A 445 -11.81 -22.46 4.82
C PRO A 445 -12.55 -22.22 3.51
N ILE A 446 -12.31 -21.06 2.91
CA ILE A 446 -12.77 -20.69 1.56
C ILE A 446 -11.55 -20.42 0.70
N GLU A 447 -11.39 -21.22 -0.35
CA GLU A 447 -10.42 -20.97 -1.41
C GLU A 447 -11.18 -20.47 -2.64
N LEU A 448 -10.86 -19.26 -3.11
CA LEU A 448 -11.57 -18.69 -4.26
C LEU A 448 -11.06 -19.30 -5.56
N PRO A 449 -11.90 -19.99 -6.35
CA PRO A 449 -11.53 -20.51 -7.64
C PRO A 449 -11.59 -19.42 -8.71
N GLU A 450 -11.03 -19.75 -9.87
CA GLU A 450 -11.22 -19.02 -11.11
C GLU A 450 -12.67 -19.06 -11.60
N LEU A 451 -13.04 -18.06 -12.41
CA LEU A 451 -14.34 -18.02 -13.08
C LEU A 451 -14.42 -19.08 -14.18
N THR A 452 -15.57 -19.73 -14.25
CA THR A 452 -15.90 -20.72 -15.28
C THR A 452 -16.30 -20.03 -16.60
N SER A 453 -16.21 -20.73 -17.72
CA SER A 453 -16.62 -20.20 -19.03
C SER A 453 -18.05 -19.62 -19.04
N PRO A 454 -19.08 -20.25 -18.44
CA PRO A 454 -20.41 -19.63 -18.33
C PRO A 454 -20.41 -18.32 -17.54
N GLN A 455 -19.62 -18.22 -16.47
CA GLN A 455 -19.47 -16.98 -15.70
C GLN A 455 -18.75 -15.90 -16.52
N VAL A 456 -17.71 -16.24 -17.28
CA VAL A 456 -17.01 -15.29 -18.16
C VAL A 456 -17.93 -14.79 -19.28
N GLN A 457 -18.75 -15.66 -19.86
CA GLN A 457 -19.78 -15.27 -20.84
C GLN A 457 -20.83 -14.33 -20.23
N ASP A 458 -21.20 -14.53 -18.96
CA ASP A 458 -22.08 -13.61 -18.23
C ASP A 458 -21.41 -12.26 -17.96
N LEU A 459 -20.11 -12.28 -17.61
CA LEU A 459 -19.32 -11.07 -17.43
C LEU A 459 -19.25 -10.24 -18.72
N ALA A 460 -18.98 -10.89 -19.86
CA ALA A 460 -18.93 -10.23 -21.16
C ALA A 460 -20.26 -9.51 -21.47
N ARG A 461 -21.40 -10.18 -21.21
CA ARG A 461 -22.74 -9.59 -21.37
C ARG A 461 -22.95 -8.39 -20.45
N ARG A 462 -22.49 -8.43 -19.19
CA ARG A 462 -22.53 -7.30 -18.24
C ARG A 462 -21.68 -6.11 -18.72
N HIS A 463 -20.59 -6.39 -19.43
CA HIS A 463 -19.77 -5.38 -20.13
C HIS A 463 -20.36 -4.91 -21.47
N LYS A 464 -21.55 -5.39 -21.86
CA LYS A 464 -22.21 -5.11 -23.15
C LYS A 464 -21.39 -5.56 -24.36
N LEU A 465 -20.58 -6.60 -24.19
CA LEU A 465 -19.82 -7.24 -25.26
C LEU A 465 -20.64 -8.41 -25.81
N ASP A 466 -20.90 -8.40 -27.12
CA ASP A 466 -21.64 -9.46 -27.82
C ASP A 466 -20.69 -10.60 -28.22
N TRP A 467 -19.97 -11.14 -27.23
CA TRP A 467 -18.97 -12.17 -27.47
C TRP A 467 -19.59 -13.55 -27.63
N ASN A 468 -19.07 -14.32 -28.57
CA ASN A 468 -19.40 -15.73 -28.72
C ASN A 468 -18.49 -16.62 -27.83
N ALA A 469 -18.83 -17.90 -27.76
CA ALA A 469 -18.09 -18.89 -26.97
C ALA A 469 -16.60 -18.99 -27.37
N GLY A 470 -16.27 -18.77 -28.64
CA GLY A 470 -14.89 -18.82 -29.13
C GLY A 470 -14.05 -17.62 -28.69
N GLU A 471 -14.63 -16.43 -28.56
CA GLU A 471 -13.95 -15.26 -27.99
C GLU A 471 -13.70 -15.45 -26.49
N VAL A 472 -14.69 -15.97 -25.76
CA VAL A 472 -14.53 -16.33 -24.35
C VAL A 472 -13.44 -17.38 -24.17
N GLU A 473 -13.43 -18.43 -25.00
CA GLU A 473 -12.41 -19.48 -24.96
C GLU A 473 -11.01 -18.93 -25.23
N LYS A 474 -10.85 -18.05 -26.23
CA LYS A 474 -9.56 -17.40 -26.52
C LYS A 474 -9.07 -16.54 -25.36
N LEU A 475 -9.93 -15.73 -24.75
CA LEU A 475 -9.55 -14.91 -23.61
C LEU A 475 -9.21 -15.77 -22.39
N MET A 476 -10.02 -16.78 -22.10
CA MET A 476 -9.74 -17.70 -21.00
C MET A 476 -8.48 -18.53 -21.24
N ALA A 477 -8.15 -18.88 -22.48
CA ALA A 477 -6.86 -19.48 -22.78
C ALA A 477 -5.72 -18.52 -22.46
N LEU A 478 -5.88 -17.22 -22.75
CA LEU A 478 -4.87 -16.20 -22.47
C LEU A 478 -4.67 -15.97 -20.97
N VAL A 479 -5.73 -15.66 -20.21
CA VAL A 479 -5.63 -15.20 -18.81
C VAL A 479 -6.24 -16.14 -17.77
N GLY A 480 -6.75 -17.29 -18.17
CA GLY A 480 -7.52 -18.19 -17.31
C GLY A 480 -8.88 -17.60 -16.94
N GLY A 481 -9.45 -18.07 -15.83
CA GLY A 481 -10.64 -17.47 -15.23
C GLY A 481 -10.33 -16.36 -14.20
N HIS A 482 -9.20 -15.66 -14.35
CA HIS A 482 -8.75 -14.66 -13.37
C HIS A 482 -9.68 -13.42 -13.36
N PRO A 483 -10.45 -13.16 -12.29
CA PRO A 483 -11.52 -12.14 -12.28
C PRO A 483 -11.04 -10.75 -12.70
N TYR A 484 -9.94 -10.26 -12.12
CA TYR A 484 -9.37 -8.94 -12.44
C TYR A 484 -8.86 -8.83 -13.89
N LEU A 485 -8.08 -9.78 -14.39
CA LEU A 485 -7.53 -9.73 -15.75
C LEU A 485 -8.64 -9.80 -16.82
N LEU A 486 -9.69 -10.61 -16.57
CA LEU A 486 -10.88 -10.67 -17.41
C LEU A 486 -11.61 -9.32 -17.43
N ARG A 487 -11.87 -8.78 -16.24
CA ARG A 487 -12.49 -7.47 -16.02
C ARG A 487 -11.72 -6.34 -16.71
N LEU A 488 -10.39 -6.37 -16.65
CA LEU A 488 -9.51 -5.37 -17.24
C LEU A 488 -9.57 -5.40 -18.78
N ALA A 489 -9.49 -6.59 -19.38
CA ALA A 489 -9.68 -6.75 -20.83
C ALA A 489 -11.07 -6.30 -21.29
N MET A 490 -12.12 -6.79 -20.63
CA MET A 490 -13.49 -6.46 -21.02
C MET A 490 -13.78 -4.96 -20.84
N TYR A 491 -13.22 -4.33 -19.81
CA TYR A 491 -13.34 -2.88 -19.62
C TYR A 491 -12.66 -2.11 -20.76
N ALA A 492 -11.40 -2.40 -21.08
CA ALA A 492 -10.65 -1.71 -22.13
C ALA A 492 -11.29 -1.90 -23.51
N ILE A 493 -11.78 -3.12 -23.81
CA ILE A 493 -12.46 -3.41 -25.08
C ILE A 493 -13.83 -2.74 -25.15
N ALA A 494 -14.63 -2.77 -24.07
CA ALA A 494 -15.93 -2.11 -24.04
C ALA A 494 -15.83 -0.60 -24.22
N ARG A 495 -14.70 -0.01 -23.82
CA ARG A 495 -14.38 1.42 -24.05
C ARG A 495 -13.78 1.72 -25.42
N GLN A 496 -13.47 0.68 -26.20
CA GLN A 496 -12.78 0.79 -27.49
C GLN A 496 -11.35 1.34 -27.37
N ASP A 497 -10.73 1.23 -26.18
CA ASP A 497 -9.33 1.63 -25.95
C ASP A 497 -8.36 0.65 -26.64
N ILE A 498 -8.75 -0.63 -26.75
CA ILE A 498 -8.00 -1.68 -27.44
C ILE A 498 -8.97 -2.64 -28.15
N THR A 499 -8.55 -3.23 -29.27
CA THR A 499 -9.29 -4.32 -29.93
C THR A 499 -8.97 -5.68 -29.33
N PHE A 500 -9.84 -6.67 -29.53
CA PHE A 500 -9.60 -8.04 -29.04
C PHE A 500 -8.32 -8.65 -29.66
N ASP A 501 -8.06 -8.42 -30.94
CA ASP A 501 -6.86 -8.93 -31.61
C ASP A 501 -5.57 -8.26 -31.10
N GLN A 502 -5.59 -6.94 -30.86
CA GLN A 502 -4.47 -6.23 -30.24
C GLN A 502 -4.21 -6.75 -28.83
N LEU A 503 -5.26 -6.98 -28.03
CA LEU A 503 -5.11 -7.57 -26.70
C LEU A 503 -4.38 -8.91 -26.76
N LEU A 504 -4.77 -9.80 -27.67
CA LEU A 504 -4.13 -11.12 -27.81
C LEU A 504 -2.65 -11.03 -28.24
N GLN A 505 -2.27 -10.01 -29.01
CA GLN A 505 -0.89 -9.83 -29.50
C GLN A 505 0.02 -9.13 -28.49
N GLU A 506 -0.47 -8.08 -27.84
CA GLU A 506 0.35 -7.18 -27.00
C GLU A 506 0.34 -7.57 -25.52
N SER A 507 -0.63 -8.38 -25.08
CA SER A 507 -0.80 -8.78 -23.67
C SER A 507 0.44 -9.33 -22.96
N PRO A 508 1.31 -10.17 -23.55
CA PRO A 508 2.50 -10.67 -22.87
C PRO A 508 3.69 -9.69 -22.94
N THR A 509 3.49 -8.42 -23.26
CA THR A 509 4.57 -7.44 -23.40
C THR A 509 4.57 -6.39 -22.27
N GLU A 510 5.67 -5.65 -22.17
CA GLU A 510 5.82 -4.55 -21.20
C GLU A 510 4.94 -3.33 -21.47
N ALA A 511 4.41 -3.22 -22.68
CA ALA A 511 3.44 -2.19 -23.08
C ALA A 511 2.00 -2.73 -23.06
N GLY A 512 1.82 -4.04 -22.85
CA GLY A 512 0.52 -4.69 -22.87
C GLY A 512 -0.34 -4.32 -21.67
N LEU A 513 -1.65 -4.50 -21.82
CA LEU A 513 -2.66 -4.19 -20.79
C LEU A 513 -2.37 -4.81 -19.41
N TYR A 514 -1.65 -5.93 -19.37
CA TYR A 514 -1.34 -6.67 -18.15
C TYR A 514 0.07 -6.42 -17.59
N SER A 515 0.81 -5.44 -18.11
CA SER A 515 2.21 -5.18 -17.76
C SER A 515 2.43 -5.06 -16.25
N ASP A 516 1.59 -4.28 -15.54
CA ASP A 516 1.75 -4.03 -14.10
C ASP A 516 1.56 -5.32 -13.29
N HIS A 517 0.58 -6.14 -13.67
CA HIS A 517 0.34 -7.44 -13.05
C HIS A 517 1.52 -8.40 -13.27
N LEU A 518 2.07 -8.45 -14.49
CA LEU A 518 3.18 -9.33 -14.87
C LEU A 518 4.49 -8.91 -14.20
N ARG A 519 4.82 -7.62 -14.19
CA ARG A 519 6.00 -7.06 -13.52
C ARG A 519 6.00 -7.36 -12.04
N ARG A 520 4.86 -7.24 -11.36
CA ARG A 520 4.72 -7.56 -9.95
C ARG A 520 5.08 -9.03 -9.68
N HIS A 521 4.60 -9.94 -10.52
CA HIS A 521 4.96 -11.35 -10.39
C HIS A 521 6.45 -11.59 -10.68
N LEU A 522 7.03 -10.93 -11.68
CA LEU A 522 8.46 -11.00 -11.96
C LEU A 522 9.29 -10.54 -10.76
N TRP A 523 9.00 -9.35 -10.21
CA TRP A 523 9.66 -8.84 -9.00
C TRP A 523 9.56 -9.85 -7.86
N ASN A 524 8.37 -10.41 -7.61
CA ASN A 524 8.22 -11.40 -6.54
C ASN A 524 9.02 -12.68 -6.78
N LEU A 525 9.17 -13.15 -8.02
CA LEU A 525 10.02 -14.29 -8.36
C LEU A 525 11.52 -13.96 -8.20
N GLU A 526 11.96 -12.76 -8.56
CA GLU A 526 13.36 -12.33 -8.43
C GLU A 526 13.87 -12.33 -6.98
N LYS A 527 12.97 -12.22 -6.00
CA LYS A 527 13.31 -12.36 -4.57
C LYS A 527 13.71 -13.79 -4.18
N TYR A 528 13.33 -14.79 -4.98
CA TYR A 528 13.50 -16.22 -4.69
C TYR A 528 14.08 -16.96 -5.91
N PRO A 529 15.41 -17.03 -6.06
CA PRO A 529 16.06 -17.65 -7.21
C PRO A 529 15.58 -19.08 -7.51
N GLU A 530 15.27 -19.87 -6.48
CA GLU A 530 14.78 -21.23 -6.65
C GLU A 530 13.38 -21.32 -7.28
N LEU A 531 12.56 -20.28 -7.11
CA LEU A 531 11.24 -20.18 -7.74
C LEU A 531 11.33 -19.65 -9.16
N LEU A 532 12.28 -18.74 -9.40
CA LEU A 532 12.56 -18.21 -10.72
C LEU A 532 13.04 -19.33 -11.68
N GLU A 533 13.96 -20.18 -11.23
CA GLU A 533 14.40 -21.36 -12.00
C GLU A 533 13.26 -22.35 -12.26
N ALA A 534 12.45 -22.64 -11.24
CA ALA A 534 11.30 -23.51 -11.36
C ALA A 534 10.25 -22.95 -12.35
N MET A 535 10.01 -21.64 -12.34
CA MET A 535 9.12 -20.99 -13.29
C MET A 535 9.69 -21.01 -14.71
N ARG A 536 11.01 -20.87 -14.87
CA ARG A 536 11.69 -21.03 -16.16
C ARG A 536 11.51 -22.44 -16.72
N GLU A 537 11.65 -23.47 -15.88
CA GLU A 537 11.42 -24.87 -16.26
C GLU A 537 9.98 -25.09 -16.75
N VAL A 538 8.99 -24.65 -15.96
CA VAL A 538 7.56 -24.79 -16.27
C VAL A 538 7.18 -24.09 -17.57
N THR A 539 7.70 -22.90 -17.82
CA THR A 539 7.35 -22.10 -19.01
C THR A 539 8.10 -22.51 -20.26
N SER A 540 9.29 -23.11 -20.13
CA SER A 540 10.08 -23.60 -21.27
C SER A 540 9.61 -24.97 -21.76
N ALA A 541 8.98 -25.78 -20.91
CA ALA A 541 8.51 -27.11 -21.27
C ALA A 541 7.31 -27.10 -22.22
N GLN A 542 7.24 -28.10 -23.09
CA GLN A 542 6.07 -28.36 -23.96
C GLN A 542 5.04 -29.31 -23.31
N SER A 543 5.44 -29.99 -22.24
CA SER A 543 4.61 -30.92 -21.47
C SER A 543 4.65 -30.55 -19.99
N PRO A 544 3.69 -31.01 -19.17
CA PRO A 544 3.73 -30.82 -17.73
C PRO A 544 5.05 -31.29 -17.11
N VAL A 545 5.57 -30.53 -16.14
CA VAL A 545 6.86 -30.81 -15.47
C VAL A 545 6.65 -31.22 -14.02
N ARG A 546 7.65 -31.85 -13.40
CA ARG A 546 7.60 -32.23 -11.99
C ARG A 546 8.64 -31.44 -11.20
N LEU A 547 8.17 -30.51 -10.39
CA LEU A 547 9.01 -29.69 -9.52
C LEU A 547 9.13 -30.30 -8.12
N ALA A 548 10.09 -29.82 -7.33
CA ALA A 548 10.10 -30.12 -5.91
C ALA A 548 8.81 -29.62 -5.24
N ALA A 549 8.28 -30.39 -4.27
CA ALA A 549 6.98 -30.11 -3.65
C ALA A 549 6.87 -28.67 -3.11
N ALA A 550 7.94 -28.13 -2.51
CA ALA A 550 7.98 -26.76 -2.01
C ALA A 550 7.88 -25.71 -3.13
N GLN A 551 8.56 -25.93 -4.27
CA GLN A 551 8.50 -25.02 -5.42
C GLN A 551 7.12 -25.07 -6.08
N ALA A 552 6.60 -26.27 -6.33
CA ALA A 552 5.28 -26.49 -6.90
C ALA A 552 4.18 -25.82 -6.06
N PHE A 553 4.22 -26.03 -4.74
CA PHE A 553 3.29 -25.41 -3.81
C PHE A 553 3.38 -23.88 -3.81
N LYS A 554 4.59 -23.32 -3.75
CA LYS A 554 4.81 -21.86 -3.74
C LYS A 554 4.32 -21.21 -5.04
N LEU A 555 4.72 -21.74 -6.20
CA LEU A 555 4.28 -21.19 -7.50
C LEU A 555 2.75 -21.29 -7.68
N ASN A 556 2.14 -22.38 -7.21
CA ASN A 556 0.68 -22.53 -7.26
C ASN A 556 -0.01 -21.52 -6.33
N SER A 557 0.55 -21.29 -5.14
CA SER A 557 0.05 -20.32 -4.16
C SER A 557 0.21 -18.88 -4.66
N MET A 558 1.23 -18.60 -5.46
CA MET A 558 1.38 -17.33 -6.18
C MET A 558 0.37 -17.16 -7.33
N GLY A 559 -0.38 -18.20 -7.67
CA GLY A 559 -1.30 -18.17 -8.80
C GLY A 559 -0.60 -18.17 -10.16
N LEU A 560 0.62 -18.71 -10.28
CA LEU A 560 1.38 -18.73 -11.54
C LEU A 560 1.26 -20.05 -12.30
N VAL A 561 1.00 -21.14 -11.57
CA VAL A 561 0.89 -22.50 -12.13
C VAL A 561 -0.39 -23.20 -11.69
N HIS A 562 -0.71 -24.29 -12.38
CA HIS A 562 -1.68 -25.29 -11.96
C HIS A 562 -0.98 -26.59 -11.57
N LEU A 563 -1.57 -27.28 -10.59
CA LEU A 563 -1.15 -28.61 -10.17
C LEU A 563 -2.21 -29.62 -10.60
N SER A 564 -1.82 -30.62 -11.40
CA SER A 564 -2.63 -31.77 -11.76
C SER A 564 -1.93 -33.04 -11.30
N GLY A 565 -2.32 -33.53 -10.13
CA GLY A 565 -1.53 -34.55 -9.44
C GLY A 565 -0.17 -33.98 -9.04
N ASN A 566 0.91 -34.61 -9.50
CA ASN A 566 2.30 -34.15 -9.27
C ASN A 566 2.86 -33.32 -10.42
N ASP A 567 2.07 -33.14 -11.48
CA ASP A 567 2.52 -32.45 -12.67
C ASP A 567 2.10 -30.98 -12.60
N VAL A 568 3.00 -30.10 -13.05
CA VAL A 568 2.92 -28.65 -12.97
C VAL A 568 2.85 -28.08 -14.38
N THR A 569 1.87 -27.20 -14.63
CA THR A 569 1.73 -26.46 -15.89
C THR A 569 1.60 -24.96 -15.64
N PRO A 570 1.96 -24.08 -16.59
CA PRO A 570 1.61 -22.67 -16.51
C PRO A 570 0.10 -22.53 -16.30
N ARG A 571 -0.32 -21.56 -15.49
CA ARG A 571 -1.74 -21.34 -15.21
C ARG A 571 -2.50 -20.86 -16.45
N CYS A 572 -1.89 -20.00 -17.24
CA CYS A 572 -2.47 -19.46 -18.46
C CYS A 572 -1.39 -19.13 -19.50
N HIS A 573 -1.78 -18.94 -20.76
CA HIS A 573 -0.82 -18.66 -21.84
C HIS A 573 -0.09 -17.33 -21.65
N LEU A 574 -0.74 -16.33 -21.02
CA LEU A 574 -0.13 -15.04 -20.71
C LEU A 574 1.16 -15.22 -19.91
N TYR A 575 1.10 -15.99 -18.82
CA TYR A 575 2.28 -16.25 -17.99
C TYR A 575 3.31 -17.10 -18.73
N GLN A 576 2.85 -18.11 -19.49
CA GLN A 576 3.75 -18.94 -20.28
C GLN A 576 4.57 -18.10 -21.26
N GLN A 577 3.94 -17.18 -21.99
CA GLN A 577 4.60 -16.33 -22.99
C GLN A 577 5.54 -15.31 -22.33
N TYR A 578 5.02 -14.54 -21.37
CA TYR A 578 5.78 -13.48 -20.70
C TYR A 578 7.04 -14.02 -20.00
N PHE A 579 6.90 -15.03 -19.14
CA PHE A 579 8.03 -15.56 -18.38
C PHE A 579 8.98 -16.40 -19.25
N ARG A 580 8.50 -17.05 -20.33
CA ARG A 580 9.40 -17.72 -21.26
C ARG A 580 10.35 -16.74 -21.95
N GLU A 581 9.87 -15.55 -22.32
CA GLU A 581 10.71 -14.52 -22.92
C GLU A 581 11.65 -13.91 -21.89
N ARG A 582 11.11 -13.46 -20.75
CA ARG A 582 11.87 -12.77 -19.70
C ARG A 582 12.93 -13.64 -19.03
N LEU A 583 12.65 -14.93 -18.83
CA LEU A 583 13.57 -15.85 -18.14
C LEU A 583 14.55 -16.56 -19.09
N ARG A 584 14.51 -16.25 -20.39
CA ARG A 584 15.54 -16.69 -21.37
C ARG A 584 16.76 -15.78 -21.42
N GLU A 585 16.61 -14.51 -21.02
CA GLU A 585 17.64 -13.48 -21.10
C GLU A 585 18.53 -13.39 -19.83
N GLY A 586 18.36 -14.32 -18.87
CA GLY A 586 19.04 -14.34 -17.57
C GLY A 586 20.02 -15.49 -17.38
#